data_AF-A0AAQ4DGY9-F1
#
_entry.id   AF-A0AAQ4DGY9-F1
#
_cell.length_a   1.000
_cell.length_b   1.000
_cell.length_c   1.000
_cell.angle_alpha   90.00
_cell.angle_beta   90.00
_cell.angle_gamma   90.00
#
_symmetry.space_group_name_H-M   'P 1'
#
loop_
_entity.id
_entity.type
_entity.pdbx_description
1 polymer ?
#
loop_
_entity_poly.entity_id
_entity_poly.type
_entity_poly.pdbx_seq_one_letter_code
_entity_poly.pdbx_strand_id
1 'polypeptide(L)'
;MLMILCEVAPVATCAETTAGGEAVRAQDCPTAAGGGGETVGGGRSEFPTDLFSQAQRQRGWVMLHLLATAYALALLSIVCQKYFVPSLEVMTDYFRVPSDVAGATFMAMGTSAPELFSSVFGLFVTEGDIGVSTVLGSAVFNIVGVTGIIGLIIWKKTVDISWYPVTRDCIMFAVTVLALVVFVSDNSVAWWEALIMLLMFIMYIVYMSFDSHISKWSQRKVDKLMMSRREIADSETTRKTADETTPLITAQTVVYVEQALEKGDSSGSDSLLDGSSVSENENILLSGHVRKLESGETFSAWSMPSGGSLRLLVWLLVWPGLLLMSLTIPDCRKPRLRMWFPVTFAAAIAWAGLLSYFCVWMVTVIGDTFGIPETISGITLLAIGTSMPEAITSVIVAKNGLGNMALCNLLGSNVFDILFCLGGPWFVKAAFFSSEHSVLFSSAGVSFSAFVLLTLVLILYLFLAGFHWKLDLRIGLACSVLYAGYIVFACMYEMNVFGVVNNLACL
;
A
#
# COMPACT_ATOMS: atom_id res chain seq x y z
N MET A 1 20.98 2.00 3.81
CA MET A 1 20.62 2.01 2.38
C MET A 1 20.63 3.43 1.82
N LEU A 2 19.86 4.37 2.38
CA LEU A 2 19.94 5.81 2.05
C LEU A 2 21.36 6.41 2.17
N MET A 3 22.12 6.05 3.20
CA MET A 3 23.54 6.47 3.31
C MET A 3 24.49 5.85 2.29
N ILE A 4 24.15 4.68 1.71
CA ILE A 4 25.00 3.98 0.72
C ILE A 4 24.76 4.58 -0.69
N LEU A 5 23.55 5.06 -0.97
CA LEU A 5 23.22 5.74 -2.22
C LEU A 5 23.88 7.13 -2.33
N CYS A 6 24.16 7.78 -1.20
CA CYS A 6 24.86 9.07 -1.15
C CYS A 6 26.34 8.96 -1.57
N GLU A 7 26.95 7.77 -1.48
CA GLU A 7 28.34 7.54 -1.91
C GLU A 7 28.47 7.44 -3.45
N VAL A 8 27.34 7.32 -4.16
CA VAL A 8 27.28 7.20 -5.64
C VAL A 8 26.94 8.54 -6.32
N ALA A 9 26.42 9.52 -5.57
CA ALA A 9 26.17 10.86 -6.11
C ALA A 9 27.44 11.71 -6.03
N PRO A 10 28.09 12.09 -7.15
CA PRO A 10 29.09 13.13 -7.08
C PRO A 10 28.39 14.39 -6.56
N VAL A 11 28.88 14.94 -5.45
CA VAL A 11 28.65 16.35 -5.12
C VAL A 11 29.15 17.12 -6.33
N ALA A 12 28.23 17.59 -7.17
CA ALA A 12 28.57 18.40 -8.32
C ALA A 12 29.07 19.75 -7.80
N THR A 13 30.37 19.84 -7.52
CA THR A 13 31.09 21.10 -7.68
C THR A 13 30.82 21.58 -9.10
N CYS A 14 30.25 22.78 -9.26
CA CYS A 14 30.10 23.44 -10.54
C CYS A 14 31.42 23.37 -11.31
N ALA A 15 31.50 22.44 -12.27
CA ALA A 15 32.62 22.34 -13.17
C ALA A 15 32.25 23.14 -14.42
N GLU A 16 32.80 24.34 -14.52
CA GLU A 16 32.84 25.09 -15.78
C GLU A 16 33.48 24.20 -16.85
N THR A 17 32.67 23.74 -17.81
CA THR A 17 33.17 23.05 -19.00
C THR A 17 33.16 24.04 -20.15
N THR A 18 34.26 24.75 -20.33
CA THR A 18 34.53 25.55 -21.53
C THR A 18 34.82 24.63 -22.73
N ALA A 19 33.93 24.61 -23.71
CA ALA A 19 34.28 24.35 -25.12
C ALA A 19 33.18 24.85 -26.06
N GLY A 20 33.44 25.93 -26.81
CA GLY A 20 32.68 26.26 -28.02
C GLY A 20 32.05 27.65 -28.15
N GLY A 21 32.85 28.72 -27.99
CA GLY A 21 32.78 29.93 -28.80
C GLY A 21 31.48 30.75 -28.85
N GLU A 22 31.26 31.60 -27.85
CA GLU A 22 30.92 33.03 -28.03
C GLU A 22 31.14 33.75 -26.69
N ALA A 23 32.06 34.72 -26.68
CA ALA A 23 32.45 35.44 -25.47
C ALA A 23 31.40 36.51 -25.14
N VAL A 24 30.54 36.23 -24.16
CA VAL A 24 29.74 37.27 -23.50
C VAL A 24 30.50 37.76 -22.27
N ARG A 25 30.73 39.07 -22.26
CA ARG A 25 31.59 39.85 -21.37
C ARG A 25 31.10 39.77 -19.92
N ALA A 26 32.03 39.62 -18.98
CA ALA A 26 31.79 39.78 -17.55
C ALA A 26 31.41 41.24 -17.22
N GLN A 27 30.12 41.54 -17.28
CA GLN A 27 29.52 42.79 -16.83
C GLN A 27 28.01 42.55 -16.72
N ASP A 28 27.56 42.00 -15.59
CA ASP A 28 26.23 42.19 -14.99
C ASP A 28 26.13 41.31 -13.74
N CYS A 29 26.86 41.71 -12.70
CA CYS A 29 26.62 41.25 -11.34
C CYS A 29 26.21 42.49 -10.56
N PRO A 30 24.91 42.71 -10.26
CA PRO A 30 24.51 43.86 -9.48
C PRO A 30 24.98 43.63 -8.04
N THR A 31 25.92 44.47 -7.65
CA THR A 31 26.42 44.61 -6.29
C THR A 31 25.28 45.05 -5.38
N ALA A 32 25.01 44.28 -4.33
CA ALA A 32 24.04 44.62 -3.31
C ALA A 32 24.51 45.87 -2.53
N ALA A 33 23.89 47.01 -2.82
CA ALA A 33 23.93 48.19 -1.99
C ALA A 33 22.53 48.84 -1.95
N GLY A 34 21.88 48.74 -0.78
CA GLY A 34 20.85 49.65 -0.27
C GLY A 34 19.62 49.93 -1.13
N GLY A 35 18.47 49.37 -0.74
CA GLY A 35 17.15 49.84 -1.15
C GLY A 35 16.12 48.72 -1.20
N GLY A 36 15.01 48.88 -0.47
CA GLY A 36 13.95 47.89 -0.42
C GLY A 36 13.35 47.61 -1.80
N GLY A 37 13.10 46.33 -2.07
CA GLY A 37 12.50 45.81 -3.29
C GLY A 37 12.64 44.29 -3.31
N GLU A 38 11.53 43.59 -3.44
CA GLU A 38 11.34 42.16 -3.24
C GLU A 38 12.35 41.28 -3.97
N THR A 39 13.10 40.48 -3.22
CA THR A 39 13.84 39.33 -3.72
C THR A 39 12.86 38.17 -3.94
N VAL A 40 12.51 37.90 -5.19
CA VAL A 40 11.92 36.61 -5.60
C VAL A 40 13.04 35.57 -5.55
N GLY A 41 13.26 35.00 -4.38
CA GLY A 41 14.05 33.79 -4.16
C GLY A 41 13.10 32.64 -3.90
N GLY A 42 13.17 31.60 -4.74
CA GLY A 42 12.33 30.40 -4.63
C GLY A 42 12.58 29.62 -3.33
N GLY A 43 11.51 29.02 -2.80
CA GLY A 43 11.57 27.92 -1.83
C GLY A 43 11.71 28.29 -0.35
N ARG A 44 11.06 29.34 0.15
CA ARG A 44 10.97 29.60 1.60
C ARG A 44 9.54 29.92 2.04
N SER A 45 8.76 28.89 2.40
CA SER A 45 7.82 28.86 3.55
C SER A 45 6.83 27.68 3.58
N GLU A 46 7.17 26.45 3.18
CA GLU A 46 6.22 25.33 3.37
C GLU A 46 6.19 24.83 4.81
N PHE A 47 7.32 24.95 5.52
CA PHE A 47 7.46 24.49 6.90
C PHE A 47 8.17 25.50 7.81
N PRO A 48 7.94 25.46 9.13
CA PRO A 48 8.67 26.29 10.07
C PRO A 48 10.18 25.99 10.05
N THR A 49 10.98 27.00 10.41
CA THR A 49 12.43 26.87 10.47
C THR A 49 12.85 25.79 11.46
N ASP A 50 13.67 24.85 11.00
CA ASP A 50 14.20 23.78 11.83
C ASP A 50 15.10 24.32 12.97
N LEU A 51 15.15 23.58 14.08
CA LEU A 51 15.97 23.92 15.24
C LEU A 51 17.47 23.80 14.95
N PHE A 52 17.86 22.97 13.99
CA PHE A 52 19.26 22.70 13.66
C PHE A 52 19.64 23.30 12.31
N SER A 53 20.87 23.82 12.22
CA SER A 53 21.40 24.25 10.93
C SER A 53 21.75 23.06 10.04
N GLN A 54 21.76 23.23 8.72
CA GLN A 54 22.11 22.18 7.76
C GLN A 54 23.46 21.52 8.09
N ALA A 55 24.47 22.31 8.47
CA ALA A 55 25.78 21.82 8.89
C ALA A 55 25.72 20.97 10.18
N GLN A 56 24.82 21.29 11.12
CA GLN A 56 24.60 20.46 12.31
C GLN A 56 23.90 19.15 11.93
N ARG A 57 22.88 19.20 11.06
CA ARG A 57 22.19 17.99 10.59
C ARG A 57 23.14 17.00 9.92
N GLN A 58 24.01 17.48 9.02
CA GLN A 58 25.03 16.68 8.34
C GLN A 58 26.08 16.09 9.30
N ARG A 59 26.35 16.73 10.43
CA ARG A 59 27.25 16.21 11.48
C ARG A 59 26.63 15.12 12.37
N GLY A 60 25.41 14.68 12.07
CA GLY A 60 24.76 13.54 12.74
C GLY A 60 23.44 13.88 13.45
N TRP A 61 23.08 15.16 13.57
CA TRP A 61 21.79 15.57 14.18
C TRP A 61 20.57 15.17 13.33
N VAL A 62 20.78 14.74 12.08
CA VAL A 62 19.75 14.10 11.25
C VAL A 62 19.19 12.82 11.88
N MET A 63 19.94 12.13 12.75
CA MET A 63 19.46 10.94 13.47
C MET A 63 18.27 11.27 14.39
N LEU A 64 18.24 12.47 14.98
CA LEU A 64 17.08 12.90 15.78
C LEU A 64 15.84 13.09 14.91
N HIS A 65 15.99 13.60 13.69
CA HIS A 65 14.89 13.73 12.73
C HIS A 65 14.38 12.35 12.31
N LEU A 66 15.28 11.40 12.02
CA LEU A 66 14.89 10.02 11.71
C LEU A 66 14.13 9.36 12.87
N LEU A 67 14.59 9.55 14.10
CA LEU A 67 13.89 9.06 15.29
C LEU A 67 12.54 9.76 15.50
N ALA A 68 12.46 11.06 15.26
CA ALA A 68 11.22 11.84 15.34
C ALA A 68 10.21 11.40 14.28
N THR A 69 10.64 11.15 13.05
CA THR A 69 9.80 10.58 11.98
C THR A 69 9.28 9.20 12.36
N ALA A 70 10.15 8.29 12.80
CA ALA A 70 9.73 6.95 13.23
C ALA A 70 8.75 7.00 14.41
N TYR A 71 8.97 7.93 15.35
CA TYR A 71 8.07 8.18 16.47
C TYR A 71 6.70 8.68 16.01
N ALA A 72 6.67 9.66 15.10
CA ALA A 72 5.45 10.24 14.55
C ALA A 72 4.62 9.20 13.79
N LEU A 73 5.26 8.37 12.97
CA LEU A 73 4.62 7.27 12.23
C LEU A 73 4.04 6.20 13.18
N ALA A 74 4.77 5.84 14.23
CA ALA A 74 4.29 4.90 15.23
C ALA A 74 3.05 5.46 15.96
N LEU A 75 3.08 6.75 16.32
CA LEU A 75 1.93 7.42 16.93
C LEU A 75 0.75 7.54 15.97
N LEU A 76 0.99 7.86 14.69
CA LEU A 76 -0.04 7.93 13.65
C LEU A 76 -0.74 6.58 13.49
N SER A 77 0.04 5.49 13.37
CA SER A 77 -0.48 4.12 13.33
C SER A 77 -1.34 3.80 14.55
N ILE A 78 -0.91 4.19 15.76
CA ILE A 78 -1.66 3.97 16.99
C ILE A 78 -2.98 4.76 16.98
N VAL A 79 -2.99 6.01 16.53
CA VAL A 79 -4.22 6.81 16.44
C VAL A 79 -5.22 6.14 15.51
N CYS A 80 -4.76 5.72 14.33
CA CYS A 80 -5.57 5.03 13.34
C CYS A 80 -6.15 3.72 13.91
N GLN A 81 -5.30 2.84 14.45
CA GLN A 81 -5.71 1.50 14.88
C GLN A 81 -6.50 1.48 16.20
N LYS A 82 -6.18 2.39 17.14
CA LYS A 82 -6.75 2.35 18.50
C LYS A 82 -7.98 3.22 18.68
N TYR A 83 -8.10 4.30 17.91
CA TYR A 83 -9.16 5.29 18.07
C TYR A 83 -10.00 5.45 16.80
N PHE A 84 -9.36 5.62 15.63
CA PHE A 84 -10.08 5.84 14.38
C PHE A 84 -10.88 4.60 13.94
N VAL A 85 -10.24 3.43 13.80
CA VAL A 85 -10.92 2.19 13.38
C VAL A 85 -12.06 1.80 14.33
N PRO A 86 -11.89 1.75 15.66
CA PRO A 86 -13.00 1.42 16.56
C PRO A 86 -14.13 2.45 16.54
N SER A 87 -13.86 3.71 16.24
CA SER A 87 -14.91 4.73 16.09
C SER A 87 -15.73 4.51 14.82
N LEU A 88 -15.10 4.04 13.73
CA LEU A 88 -15.80 3.61 12.51
C LEU A 88 -16.67 2.37 12.77
N GLU A 89 -16.17 1.39 13.53
CA GLU A 89 -16.95 0.20 13.92
C GLU A 89 -18.22 0.57 14.70
N VAL A 90 -18.08 1.40 15.74
CA VAL A 90 -19.23 1.86 16.53
C VAL A 90 -20.20 2.69 15.67
N MET A 91 -19.68 3.47 14.72
CA MET A 91 -20.49 4.22 13.78
C MET A 91 -21.29 3.28 12.86
N THR A 92 -20.67 2.23 12.32
CA THR A 92 -21.36 1.23 11.49
C THR A 92 -22.43 0.46 12.26
N ASP A 93 -22.16 0.12 13.52
CA ASP A 93 -23.14 -0.50 14.42
C ASP A 93 -24.33 0.42 14.67
N TYR A 94 -24.06 1.72 14.92
CA TYR A 94 -25.08 2.71 15.22
C TYR A 94 -26.01 2.95 14.01
N PHE A 95 -25.44 3.08 12.81
CA PHE A 95 -26.20 3.25 11.56
C PHE A 95 -26.77 1.94 11.00
N ARG A 96 -26.49 0.79 11.63
CA ARG A 96 -26.90 -0.55 11.16
C ARG A 96 -26.52 -0.80 9.71
N VAL A 97 -25.31 -0.39 9.34
CA VAL A 97 -24.74 -0.67 8.02
C VAL A 97 -24.55 -2.19 7.91
N PRO A 98 -24.91 -2.83 6.79
CA PRO A 98 -24.67 -4.26 6.59
C PRO A 98 -23.19 -4.59 6.83
N SER A 99 -22.93 -5.71 7.51
CA SER A 99 -21.57 -6.19 7.83
C SER A 99 -20.66 -6.27 6.60
N ASP A 100 -21.25 -6.61 5.46
CA ASP A 100 -20.53 -6.86 4.22
C ASP A 100 -20.02 -5.54 3.63
N VAL A 101 -20.86 -4.51 3.66
CA VAL A 101 -20.52 -3.15 3.22
C VAL A 101 -19.59 -2.47 4.21
N ALA A 102 -19.84 -2.65 5.51
CA ALA A 102 -19.01 -2.11 6.58
C ALA A 102 -17.58 -2.68 6.52
N GLY A 103 -17.46 -3.99 6.32
CA GLY A 103 -16.20 -4.71 6.14
C GLY A 103 -15.45 -4.29 4.87
N ALA A 104 -16.15 -4.12 3.75
CA ALA A 104 -15.52 -3.73 2.49
C ALA A 104 -15.06 -2.26 2.47
N THR A 105 -15.78 -1.35 3.15
CA THR A 105 -15.58 0.10 2.99
C THR A 105 -14.96 0.76 4.21
N PHE A 106 -15.66 0.72 5.35
CA PHE A 106 -15.24 1.45 6.54
C PHE A 106 -14.03 0.79 7.22
N MET A 107 -13.95 -0.54 7.17
CA MET A 107 -12.81 -1.25 7.74
C MET A 107 -11.54 -1.09 6.90
N ALA A 108 -11.66 -1.13 5.57
CA ALA A 108 -10.54 -0.84 4.65
C ALA A 108 -10.04 0.60 4.81
N MET A 109 -10.96 1.56 4.95
CA MET A 109 -10.60 2.95 5.27
C MET A 109 -9.84 3.08 6.59
N GLY A 110 -10.10 2.21 7.56
CA GLY A 110 -9.40 2.19 8.83
C GLY A 110 -7.93 1.78 8.72
N THR A 111 -7.63 0.77 7.91
CA THR A 111 -6.27 0.24 7.74
C THR A 111 -5.38 1.19 6.95
N SER A 112 -5.94 1.85 5.92
CA SER A 112 -5.22 2.76 5.03
C SER A 112 -5.41 4.25 5.38
N ALA A 113 -5.87 4.50 6.61
CA ALA A 113 -6.03 5.85 7.14
C ALA A 113 -4.70 6.65 7.16
N PRO A 114 -3.55 6.07 7.57
CA PRO A 114 -2.27 6.78 7.51
C PRO A 114 -1.94 7.31 6.11
N GLU A 115 -2.18 6.50 5.08
CA GLU A 115 -2.00 6.83 3.67
C GLU A 115 -2.94 7.97 3.26
N LEU A 116 -4.23 7.87 3.58
CA LEU A 116 -5.21 8.93 3.35
C LEU A 116 -4.78 10.28 3.96
N PHE A 117 -4.34 10.26 5.22
CA PHE A 117 -3.90 11.50 5.87
C PHE A 117 -2.58 12.00 5.27
N SER A 118 -1.65 11.13 4.89
CA SER A 118 -0.42 11.56 4.21
C SER A 118 -0.69 12.19 2.84
N SER A 119 -1.63 11.65 2.06
CA SER A 119 -1.98 12.18 0.74
C SER A 119 -2.73 13.51 0.82
N VAL A 120 -3.66 13.65 1.77
CA VAL A 120 -4.36 14.91 2.04
C VAL A 120 -3.36 16.00 2.42
N PHE A 121 -2.46 15.74 3.38
CA PHE A 121 -1.49 16.74 3.81
C PHE A 121 -0.47 17.06 2.70
N GLY A 122 -0.01 16.06 1.97
CA GLY A 122 0.87 16.26 0.82
C GLY A 122 0.23 17.14 -0.26
N LEU A 123 -1.08 17.01 -0.47
CA LEU A 123 -1.79 17.77 -1.50
C LEU A 123 -2.16 19.20 -1.07
N PHE A 124 -2.63 19.38 0.17
CA PHE A 124 -3.19 20.66 0.64
C PHE A 124 -2.18 21.56 1.35
N VAL A 125 -1.10 21.02 1.91
CA VAL A 125 -0.14 21.80 2.72
C VAL A 125 1.17 22.01 1.99
N THR A 126 1.79 20.93 1.48
CA THR A 126 3.07 21.03 0.79
C THR A 126 2.94 21.44 -0.65
N GLU A 127 1.76 21.28 -1.28
CA GLU A 127 1.53 21.49 -2.72
C GLU A 127 2.45 20.72 -3.68
N GLY A 128 3.45 19.99 -3.16
CA GLY A 128 4.36 19.13 -3.90
C GLY A 128 3.87 17.70 -4.12
N ASP A 129 4.67 16.94 -4.86
CA ASP A 129 4.32 15.59 -5.32
C ASP A 129 4.39 14.52 -4.22
N ILE A 130 4.87 14.88 -3.02
CA ILE A 130 5.13 13.96 -1.89
C ILE A 130 3.91 13.12 -1.49
N GLY A 131 2.69 13.69 -1.53
CA GLY A 131 1.46 12.98 -1.17
C GLY A 131 1.16 11.84 -2.15
N VAL A 132 1.35 12.09 -3.45
CA VAL A 132 1.11 11.09 -4.51
C VAL A 132 2.22 10.04 -4.52
N SER A 133 3.47 10.48 -4.36
CA SER A 133 4.63 9.60 -4.24
C SER A 133 4.51 8.65 -3.05
N THR A 134 3.95 9.11 -1.93
CA THR A 134 3.72 8.25 -0.75
C THR A 134 2.75 7.13 -1.08
N VAL A 135 1.60 7.42 -1.70
CA VAL A 135 0.61 6.39 -2.05
C VAL A 135 1.15 5.40 -3.09
N LEU A 136 1.81 5.89 -4.15
CA LEU A 136 2.45 5.03 -5.15
C LEU A 136 3.54 4.14 -4.53
N GLY A 137 4.37 4.70 -3.65
CA GLY A 137 5.41 3.96 -2.94
C GLY A 137 4.84 2.91 -1.99
N SER A 138 3.78 3.27 -1.25
CA SER A 138 3.03 2.37 -0.37
C SER A 138 2.47 1.19 -1.15
N ALA A 139 1.91 1.44 -2.34
CA ALA A 139 1.41 0.38 -3.20
C ALA A 139 2.51 -0.60 -3.63
N VAL A 140 3.68 -0.08 -4.05
CA VAL A 140 4.83 -0.93 -4.40
C VAL A 140 5.35 -1.71 -3.17
N PHE A 141 5.45 -1.05 -2.02
CA PHE A 141 5.87 -1.68 -0.78
C PHE A 141 4.89 -2.78 -0.36
N ASN A 142 3.59 -2.55 -0.43
CA ASN A 142 2.56 -3.53 -0.10
C ASN A 142 2.59 -4.74 -1.02
N ILE A 143 2.66 -4.56 -2.35
CA ILE A 143 2.62 -5.70 -3.28
C ILE A 143 3.94 -6.48 -3.32
N VAL A 144 5.09 -5.82 -3.39
CA VAL A 144 6.39 -6.49 -3.57
C VAL A 144 7.14 -6.62 -2.25
N GLY A 145 7.23 -5.52 -1.49
CA GLY A 145 7.98 -5.46 -0.24
C GLY A 145 7.40 -6.38 0.84
N VAL A 146 6.12 -6.23 1.17
CA VAL A 146 5.44 -7.04 2.20
C VAL A 146 5.35 -8.50 1.76
N THR A 147 4.99 -8.79 0.51
CA THR A 147 5.03 -10.16 -0.02
C THR A 147 6.42 -10.79 0.10
N GLY A 148 7.48 -10.00 -0.15
CA GLY A 148 8.86 -10.39 0.07
C GLY A 148 9.15 -10.75 1.53
N ILE A 149 8.76 -9.87 2.45
CA ILE A 149 8.90 -10.07 3.90
C ILE A 149 8.16 -11.33 4.36
N ILE A 150 6.92 -11.52 3.90
CA ILE A 150 6.11 -12.70 4.22
C ILE A 150 6.83 -13.98 3.78
N GLY A 151 7.32 -14.05 2.53
CA GLY A 151 8.03 -15.23 2.04
C GLY A 151 9.33 -15.51 2.81
N LEU A 152 10.05 -14.47 3.24
CA LEU A 152 11.25 -14.61 4.09
C LEU A 152 10.92 -15.12 5.50
N ILE A 153 9.86 -14.58 6.13
CA ILE A 153 9.45 -14.98 7.49
C ILE A 153 8.92 -16.42 7.50
N ILE A 154 8.22 -16.81 6.45
CA ILE A 154 7.59 -18.13 6.34
C ILE A 154 8.55 -19.16 5.72
N TRP A 155 9.86 -18.88 5.61
CA TRP A 155 10.88 -19.77 4.99
C TRP A 155 10.70 -21.28 5.26
N LYS A 156 10.31 -21.65 6.49
CA LYS A 156 10.18 -23.06 6.92
C LYS A 156 8.85 -23.72 6.57
N LYS A 157 7.87 -22.98 6.05
CA LYS A 157 6.54 -23.46 5.67
C LYS A 157 6.23 -23.04 4.24
N THR A 158 5.38 -23.79 3.56
CA THR A 158 4.79 -23.39 2.28
C THR A 158 3.34 -23.03 2.53
N VAL A 159 2.91 -21.86 2.04
CA VAL A 159 1.50 -21.46 2.11
C VAL A 159 0.92 -21.55 0.71
N ASP A 160 -0.01 -22.49 0.53
CA ASP A 160 -0.71 -22.67 -0.74
C ASP A 160 -1.73 -21.53 -0.91
N ILE A 161 -1.64 -20.84 -2.04
CA ILE A 161 -2.52 -19.74 -2.42
C ILE A 161 -3.52 -20.26 -3.45
N SER A 162 -4.79 -19.88 -3.32
CA SER A 162 -5.79 -20.11 -4.35
C SER A 162 -5.62 -19.08 -5.46
N TRP A 163 -5.55 -19.57 -6.69
CA TRP A 163 -5.30 -18.72 -7.86
C TRP A 163 -6.41 -17.69 -8.08
N TYR A 164 -7.67 -18.08 -7.84
CA TYR A 164 -8.83 -17.27 -8.25
C TYR A 164 -8.94 -15.91 -7.55
N PRO A 165 -8.93 -15.80 -6.19
CA PRO A 165 -9.04 -14.52 -5.50
C PRO A 165 -7.88 -13.58 -5.82
N VAL A 166 -6.66 -14.12 -5.90
CA VAL A 166 -5.46 -13.33 -6.21
C VAL A 166 -5.49 -12.82 -7.64
N THR A 167 -5.85 -13.67 -8.63
CA THR A 167 -6.00 -13.21 -10.02
C THR A 167 -7.07 -12.12 -10.14
N ARG A 168 -8.22 -12.28 -9.48
CA ARG A 168 -9.29 -11.27 -9.48
C ARG A 168 -8.76 -9.93 -8.95
N ASP A 169 -8.14 -9.93 -7.78
CA ASP A 169 -7.66 -8.70 -7.14
C ASP A 169 -6.50 -8.06 -7.90
N CYS A 170 -5.59 -8.85 -8.47
CA CYS A 170 -4.53 -8.35 -9.35
C CYS A 170 -5.09 -7.70 -10.63
N ILE A 171 -6.15 -8.26 -11.23
CA ILE A 171 -6.79 -7.67 -12.42
C ILE A 171 -7.46 -6.34 -12.05
N MET A 172 -8.23 -6.31 -10.96
CA MET A 172 -8.86 -5.07 -10.51
C MET A 172 -7.80 -4.02 -10.19
N PHE A 173 -6.73 -4.40 -9.50
CA PHE A 173 -5.62 -3.51 -9.21
C PHE A 173 -4.94 -2.99 -10.48
N ALA A 174 -4.63 -3.85 -11.45
CA ALA A 174 -4.05 -3.45 -12.73
C ALA A 174 -4.96 -2.46 -13.50
N VAL A 175 -6.28 -2.66 -13.50
CA VAL A 175 -7.24 -1.73 -14.11
C VAL A 175 -7.21 -0.36 -13.41
N THR A 176 -7.13 -0.33 -12.07
CA THR A 176 -7.06 0.93 -11.33
C THR A 176 -5.75 1.69 -11.55
N VAL A 177 -4.62 0.98 -11.58
CA VAL A 177 -3.32 1.58 -11.88
C VAL A 177 -3.28 2.06 -13.33
N LEU A 178 -3.88 1.33 -14.28
CA LEU A 178 -3.97 1.77 -15.67
C LEU A 178 -4.77 3.08 -15.80
N ALA A 179 -5.89 3.21 -15.08
CA ALA A 179 -6.65 4.46 -15.04
C ALA A 179 -5.80 5.61 -14.47
N LEU A 180 -5.07 5.37 -13.38
CA LEU A 180 -4.15 6.33 -12.80
C LEU A 180 -3.06 6.77 -13.80
N VAL A 181 -2.46 5.83 -14.52
CA VAL A 181 -1.44 6.11 -15.55
C VAL A 181 -2.00 7.02 -16.64
N VAL A 182 -3.25 6.79 -17.08
CA VAL A 182 -3.89 7.64 -18.09
C VAL A 182 -4.13 9.05 -17.56
N PHE A 183 -4.70 9.20 -16.36
CA PHE A 183 -5.05 10.51 -15.78
C PHE A 183 -3.85 11.35 -15.33
N VAL A 184 -2.71 10.72 -15.07
CA VAL A 184 -1.50 11.46 -14.67
C VAL A 184 -0.58 11.74 -15.89
N SER A 185 -0.86 11.16 -17.06
CA SER A 185 0.03 11.22 -18.23
C SER A 185 0.30 12.64 -18.78
N ASP A 186 -0.62 13.57 -18.57
CA ASP A 186 -0.49 14.98 -18.96
C ASP A 186 0.02 15.86 -17.81
N ASN A 187 0.42 15.26 -16.69
CA ASN A 187 0.83 15.90 -15.43
C ASN A 187 -0.23 16.86 -14.84
N SER A 188 -1.51 16.68 -15.19
CA SER A 188 -2.60 17.54 -14.74
C SER A 188 -3.88 16.73 -14.51
N VAL A 189 -4.22 16.45 -13.26
CA VAL A 189 -5.48 15.75 -12.95
C VAL A 189 -6.62 16.75 -12.81
N ALA A 190 -7.59 16.71 -13.73
CA ALA A 190 -8.80 17.50 -13.68
C ALA A 190 -9.81 16.95 -12.64
N TRP A 191 -10.72 17.81 -12.17
CA TRP A 191 -11.75 17.41 -11.21
C TRP A 191 -12.62 16.24 -11.68
N TRP A 192 -12.89 16.12 -12.98
CA TRP A 192 -13.71 15.05 -13.54
C TRP A 192 -12.96 13.72 -13.60
N GLU A 193 -11.64 13.74 -13.78
CA GLU A 193 -10.79 12.54 -13.71
C GLU A 193 -10.75 12.00 -12.29
N ALA A 194 -10.55 12.89 -11.31
CA ALA A 194 -10.64 12.53 -9.90
C ALA A 194 -12.05 12.02 -9.50
N LEU A 195 -13.11 12.59 -10.07
CA LEU A 195 -14.47 12.08 -9.88
C LEU A 195 -14.64 10.67 -10.49
N ILE A 196 -14.08 10.41 -11.67
CA ILE A 196 -14.09 9.08 -12.27
C ILE A 196 -13.37 8.07 -11.38
N MET A 197 -12.25 8.43 -10.76
CA MET A 197 -11.57 7.54 -9.79
C MET A 197 -12.48 7.18 -8.61
N LEU A 198 -13.21 8.15 -8.05
CA LEU A 198 -14.19 7.90 -6.99
C LEU A 198 -15.37 7.03 -7.46
N LEU A 199 -15.86 7.24 -8.68
CA LEU A 199 -16.91 6.40 -9.26
C LEU A 199 -16.43 4.97 -9.51
N MET A 200 -15.19 4.80 -9.97
CA MET A 200 -14.54 3.50 -10.10
C MET A 200 -14.42 2.80 -8.74
N PHE A 201 -14.17 3.54 -7.65
CA PHE A 201 -14.14 2.97 -6.31
C PHE A 201 -15.50 2.44 -5.87
N ILE A 202 -16.57 3.20 -6.10
CA ILE A 202 -17.94 2.75 -5.82
C ILE A 202 -18.26 1.51 -6.66
N MET A 203 -17.90 1.50 -7.95
CA MET A 203 -18.07 0.34 -8.82
C MET A 203 -17.29 -0.88 -8.31
N TYR A 204 -16.07 -0.69 -7.81
CA TYR A 204 -15.26 -1.75 -7.20
C TYR A 204 -15.93 -2.34 -5.95
N ILE A 205 -16.44 -1.50 -5.04
CA ILE A 205 -17.19 -1.98 -3.85
C ILE A 205 -18.41 -2.79 -4.26
N VAL A 206 -19.17 -2.30 -5.24
CA VAL A 206 -20.35 -2.99 -5.76
C VAL A 206 -19.96 -4.34 -6.37
N TYR A 207 -18.92 -4.37 -7.21
CA TYR A 207 -18.39 -5.60 -7.79
C TYR A 207 -17.98 -6.62 -6.71
N MET A 208 -17.26 -6.16 -5.68
CA MET A 208 -16.81 -7.00 -4.58
C MET A 208 -17.99 -7.52 -3.74
N SER A 209 -19.06 -6.73 -3.60
CA SER A 209 -20.27 -7.12 -2.90
C SER A 209 -21.04 -8.26 -3.62
N PHE A 210 -20.86 -8.41 -4.94
CA PHE A 210 -21.45 -9.52 -5.72
C PHE A 210 -20.48 -10.68 -5.95
N ASP A 211 -19.28 -10.65 -5.37
CA ASP A 211 -18.22 -11.62 -5.63
C ASP A 211 -18.62 -13.07 -5.30
N SER A 212 -19.44 -13.29 -4.28
CA SER A 212 -19.87 -14.64 -3.87
C SER A 212 -20.59 -15.42 -4.99
N HIS A 213 -21.28 -14.71 -5.90
CA HIS A 213 -21.90 -15.29 -7.09
C HIS A 213 -20.89 -15.50 -8.23
N ILE A 214 -19.98 -14.55 -8.43
CA ILE A 214 -18.98 -14.56 -9.51
C ILE A 214 -17.94 -15.66 -9.27
N SER A 215 -17.52 -15.86 -8.02
CA SER A 215 -16.58 -16.89 -7.59
C SER A 215 -17.06 -18.31 -7.94
N LYS A 216 -18.31 -18.63 -7.57
CA LYS A 216 -18.94 -19.93 -7.90
C LYS A 216 -19.07 -20.15 -9.40
N TRP A 217 -19.38 -19.10 -10.17
CA TRP A 217 -19.50 -19.19 -11.63
C TRP A 217 -18.14 -19.39 -12.32
N SER A 218 -17.13 -18.64 -11.90
CA SER A 218 -15.77 -18.70 -12.45
C SER A 218 -15.12 -20.06 -12.19
N GLN A 219 -15.16 -20.54 -10.94
CA GLN A 219 -14.60 -21.85 -10.57
C GLN A 219 -15.22 -22.98 -11.40
N ARG A 220 -16.55 -23.00 -11.54
CA ARG A 220 -17.24 -23.99 -12.40
C ARG A 220 -16.82 -23.92 -13.86
N LYS A 221 -16.55 -22.72 -14.39
CA LYS A 221 -16.14 -22.55 -15.79
C LYS A 221 -14.69 -22.98 -16.01
N VAL A 222 -13.80 -22.66 -15.07
CA VAL A 222 -12.40 -23.11 -15.12
C VAL A 222 -12.29 -24.61 -14.89
N ASP A 223 -13.06 -25.19 -13.97
CA ASP A 223 -13.10 -26.65 -13.77
C ASP A 223 -13.57 -27.36 -15.03
N LYS A 224 -14.62 -26.85 -15.71
CA LYS A 224 -15.06 -27.39 -17.00
C LYS A 224 -14.00 -27.27 -18.09
N LEU A 225 -13.28 -26.15 -18.17
CA LEU A 225 -12.20 -25.96 -19.14
C LEU A 225 -10.98 -26.85 -18.84
N MET A 226 -10.61 -27.01 -17.57
CA MET A 226 -9.54 -27.88 -17.11
C MET A 226 -9.87 -29.36 -17.39
N MET A 227 -11.09 -29.80 -17.10
CA MET A 227 -11.56 -31.15 -17.42
C MET A 227 -11.52 -31.40 -18.93
N SER A 228 -12.02 -30.46 -19.75
CA SER A 228 -11.95 -30.57 -21.20
C SER A 228 -10.50 -30.62 -21.72
N ARG A 229 -9.58 -29.85 -21.13
CA ARG A 229 -8.15 -29.88 -21.50
C ARG A 229 -7.46 -31.18 -21.08
N ARG A 230 -7.87 -31.75 -19.94
CA ARG A 230 -7.34 -33.02 -19.40
C ARG A 230 -7.84 -34.21 -20.20
N GLU A 231 -9.10 -34.21 -20.62
CA GLU A 231 -9.67 -35.18 -21.56
C GLU A 231 -8.96 -35.16 -22.91
N ILE A 232 -8.62 -33.98 -23.43
CA ILE A 232 -7.84 -33.82 -24.68
C ILE A 232 -6.41 -34.35 -24.49
N ALA A 233 -5.75 -34.01 -23.37
CA ALA A 233 -4.39 -34.46 -23.07
C ALA A 233 -4.30 -35.99 -22.83
N ASP A 234 -5.28 -36.59 -22.14
CA ASP A 234 -5.37 -38.03 -21.95
C ASP A 234 -5.71 -38.74 -23.27
N SER A 235 -6.56 -38.15 -24.12
CA SER A 235 -6.83 -38.69 -25.47
C SER A 235 -5.60 -38.67 -26.37
N GLU A 236 -4.76 -37.63 -26.26
CA GLU A 236 -3.52 -37.50 -27.03
C GLU A 236 -2.39 -38.38 -26.48
N THR A 237 -2.33 -38.57 -25.15
CA THR A 237 -1.42 -39.52 -24.49
C THR A 237 -1.79 -40.96 -24.82
N THR A 238 -3.07 -41.31 -24.78
CA THR A 238 -3.61 -42.63 -25.16
C THR A 238 -3.32 -42.93 -26.64
N ARG A 239 -3.42 -41.93 -27.53
CA ARG A 239 -3.03 -42.05 -28.94
C ARG A 239 -1.53 -42.29 -29.15
N LYS A 240 -0.66 -41.67 -28.35
CA LYS A 240 0.80 -41.87 -28.43
C LYS A 240 1.25 -43.21 -27.84
N THR A 241 0.61 -43.69 -26.77
CA THR A 241 0.87 -45.04 -26.22
C THR A 241 0.31 -46.18 -27.08
N ALA A 242 -0.66 -45.91 -27.96
CA ALA A 242 -1.18 -46.91 -28.88
C ALA A 242 -0.20 -47.27 -30.02
N ASP A 243 0.81 -46.42 -30.29
CA ASP A 243 1.76 -46.59 -31.40
C ASP A 243 3.08 -47.27 -30.98
N GLU A 244 3.39 -47.36 -29.68
CA GLU A 244 4.57 -48.08 -29.17
C GLU A 244 4.17 -49.24 -28.24
N THR A 245 4.16 -50.44 -28.83
CA THR A 245 4.21 -51.76 -28.17
C THR A 245 3.05 -52.13 -27.24
N THR A 246 2.04 -52.78 -27.82
CA THR A 246 1.07 -53.62 -27.11
C THR A 246 1.74 -54.91 -26.60
N PRO A 247 1.51 -55.30 -25.34
CA PRO A 247 1.29 -56.70 -25.02
C PRO A 247 -0.20 -56.92 -24.71
N LEU A 248 -0.84 -57.77 -25.51
CA LEU A 248 -2.16 -58.33 -25.21
C LEU A 248 -2.07 -59.10 -23.89
N ILE A 249 -2.65 -58.59 -22.78
CA ILE A 249 -3.25 -59.32 -21.63
C ILE A 249 -3.72 -58.25 -20.60
N THR A 250 -4.72 -57.42 -20.93
CA THR A 250 -5.48 -56.67 -19.88
C THR A 250 -6.89 -56.29 -20.35
N ALA A 251 -7.46 -57.01 -21.32
CA ALA A 251 -8.82 -56.74 -21.80
C ALA A 251 -9.92 -57.37 -20.92
N GLN A 252 -9.55 -58.17 -19.92
CA GLN A 252 -10.51 -59.02 -19.21
C GLN A 252 -10.87 -58.56 -17.79
N THR A 253 -10.17 -57.56 -17.24
CA THR A 253 -10.37 -57.10 -15.85
C THR A 253 -11.26 -55.86 -15.71
N VAL A 254 -11.49 -55.09 -16.78
CA VAL A 254 -12.20 -53.79 -16.67
C VAL A 254 -13.73 -53.94 -16.69
N VAL A 255 -14.26 -55.02 -17.28
CA VAL A 255 -15.72 -55.21 -17.44
C VAL A 255 -16.43 -55.52 -16.11
N TYR A 256 -15.72 -55.96 -15.07
CA TYR A 256 -16.34 -56.37 -13.80
C TYR A 256 -16.47 -55.27 -12.74
N VAL A 257 -15.87 -54.08 -12.93
CA VAL A 257 -15.93 -53.01 -11.91
C VAL A 257 -17.04 -51.99 -12.19
N GLU A 258 -17.46 -51.85 -13.45
CA GLU A 258 -18.41 -50.80 -13.84
C GLU A 258 -19.89 -51.17 -13.55
N GLN A 259 -20.20 -52.45 -13.33
CA GLN A 259 -21.56 -52.91 -13.02
C GLN A 259 -21.91 -52.98 -11.53
N ALA A 260 -20.99 -52.64 -10.61
CA ALA A 260 -21.19 -52.82 -9.17
C ALA A 260 -21.56 -51.54 -8.38
N LEU A 261 -21.70 -50.37 -9.01
CA LEU A 261 -21.96 -49.10 -8.27
C LEU A 261 -23.23 -48.32 -8.69
N GLU A 262 -24.05 -48.84 -9.60
CA GLU A 262 -25.30 -48.16 -10.04
C GLU A 262 -26.60 -48.64 -9.35
N LYS A 263 -26.53 -49.35 -8.21
CA LYS A 263 -27.72 -49.65 -7.41
C LYS A 263 -27.52 -49.33 -5.93
N GLY A 264 -27.99 -48.15 -5.54
CA GLY A 264 -27.97 -47.66 -4.17
C GLY A 264 -28.90 -46.46 -3.96
N ASP A 265 -30.18 -46.70 -4.22
CA ASP A 265 -31.38 -46.08 -3.61
C ASP A 265 -31.58 -44.55 -3.58
N SER A 266 -32.70 -44.16 -4.18
CA SER A 266 -33.31 -42.85 -4.14
C SER A 266 -34.30 -42.76 -2.97
N SER A 267 -33.97 -42.02 -1.91
CA SER A 267 -34.95 -41.31 -1.06
C SER A 267 -34.22 -40.61 0.08
N GLY A 268 -34.30 -39.27 0.16
CA GLY A 268 -33.81 -38.54 1.34
C GLY A 268 -33.46 -37.08 1.10
N SER A 269 -34.49 -36.23 1.07
CA SER A 269 -34.49 -34.84 1.55
C SER A 269 -33.38 -33.89 1.07
N ASP A 270 -33.79 -32.99 0.17
CA ASP A 270 -33.21 -31.66 -0.01
C ASP A 270 -32.90 -30.99 1.34
N SER A 271 -31.61 -30.93 1.66
CA SER A 271 -31.04 -29.96 2.59
C SER A 271 -29.60 -29.70 2.17
N LEU A 272 -29.46 -29.10 0.99
CA LEU A 272 -28.23 -28.39 0.62
C LEU A 272 -28.09 -27.23 1.60
N LEU A 273 -27.34 -27.49 2.67
CA LEU A 273 -26.89 -26.48 3.62
C LEU A 273 -26.24 -25.34 2.83
N ASP A 274 -26.77 -24.14 3.05
CA ASP A 274 -26.27 -22.88 2.56
C ASP A 274 -24.81 -22.67 3.01
N GLY A 275 -23.87 -23.11 2.17
CA GLY A 275 -22.43 -22.96 2.42
C GLY A 275 -21.90 -21.55 2.16
N SER A 276 -22.73 -20.62 1.66
CA SER A 276 -22.34 -19.22 1.40
C SER A 276 -22.20 -18.45 2.69
N SER A 277 -23.26 -18.48 3.52
CA SER A 277 -23.31 -17.78 4.80
C SER A 277 -22.28 -18.32 5.80
N VAL A 278 -21.87 -19.59 5.68
CA VAL A 278 -20.86 -20.21 6.54
C VAL A 278 -19.45 -19.68 6.22
N SER A 279 -19.06 -19.61 4.95
CA SER A 279 -17.73 -19.11 4.54
C SER A 279 -17.53 -17.61 4.84
N GLU A 280 -18.60 -16.83 4.75
CA GLU A 280 -18.57 -15.38 4.99
C GLU A 280 -18.53 -15.07 6.49
N ASN A 281 -19.33 -15.81 7.28
CA ASN A 281 -19.23 -15.76 8.75
C ASN A 281 -17.86 -16.23 9.26
N GLU A 282 -17.25 -17.26 8.64
CA GLU A 282 -15.89 -17.67 8.97
C GLU A 282 -14.88 -16.56 8.66
N ASN A 283 -14.95 -15.89 7.51
CA ASN A 283 -14.05 -14.78 7.17
C ASN A 283 -14.22 -13.57 8.10
N ILE A 284 -15.45 -13.23 8.50
CA ILE A 284 -15.75 -12.16 9.47
C ILE A 284 -15.22 -12.54 10.85
N LEU A 285 -15.45 -13.77 11.30
CA LEU A 285 -14.96 -14.27 12.59
C LEU A 285 -13.42 -14.36 12.63
N LEU A 286 -12.81 -14.71 11.50
CA LEU A 286 -11.37 -14.76 11.31
C LEU A 286 -10.77 -13.35 11.24
N SER A 287 -11.41 -12.38 10.58
CA SER A 287 -11.05 -10.97 10.62
C SER A 287 -11.15 -10.41 12.05
N GLY A 288 -12.21 -10.77 12.79
CA GLY A 288 -12.36 -10.45 14.21
C GLY A 288 -11.28 -11.10 15.09
N HIS A 289 -10.87 -12.33 14.79
CA HIS A 289 -9.77 -13.01 15.47
C HIS A 289 -8.41 -12.35 15.16
N VAL A 290 -8.17 -11.98 13.91
CA VAL A 290 -6.97 -11.26 13.48
C VAL A 290 -6.89 -9.88 14.15
N ARG A 291 -7.99 -9.12 14.21
CA ARG A 291 -8.06 -7.87 15.00
C ARG A 291 -7.85 -8.09 16.49
N LYS A 292 -8.31 -9.23 17.03
CA LYS A 292 -8.03 -9.59 18.43
C LYS A 292 -6.54 -9.88 18.66
N LEU A 293 -5.84 -10.44 17.68
CA LEU A 293 -4.39 -10.61 17.70
C LEU A 293 -3.68 -9.24 17.61
N GLU A 294 -4.15 -8.34 16.75
CA GLU A 294 -3.62 -6.97 16.59
C GLU A 294 -3.81 -6.13 17.87
N SER A 295 -5.02 -6.12 18.43
CA SER A 295 -5.32 -5.39 19.67
C SER A 295 -4.51 -5.90 20.86
N GLY A 296 -4.11 -7.17 20.86
CA GLY A 296 -3.20 -7.76 21.84
C GLY A 296 -1.74 -7.28 21.75
N GLU A 297 -1.31 -6.77 20.60
CA GLU A 297 0.04 -6.21 20.40
C GLU A 297 0.09 -4.68 20.46
N THR A 298 -1.05 -3.98 20.33
CA THR A 298 -1.09 -2.52 20.51
C THR A 298 -0.83 -2.11 21.97
N PHE A 299 0.09 -1.17 22.17
CA PHE A 299 0.43 -0.68 23.50
C PHE A 299 -0.75 0.07 24.15
N SER A 300 -1.11 -0.35 25.36
CA SER A 300 -2.02 0.42 26.22
C SER A 300 -1.24 1.48 26.99
N ALA A 301 -1.84 2.65 27.19
CA ALA A 301 -1.25 3.70 28.02
C ALA A 301 -1.21 3.30 29.51
N TRP A 302 -2.14 2.42 29.92
CA TRP A 302 -2.46 2.13 31.32
C TRP A 302 -2.10 0.72 31.77
N SER A 303 -1.65 -0.16 30.86
CA SER A 303 -1.17 -1.49 31.22
C SER A 303 0.27 -1.67 30.76
N MET A 304 1.16 -1.93 31.72
CA MET A 304 2.55 -2.26 31.47
C MET A 304 2.63 -3.55 30.64
N PRO A 305 3.39 -3.58 29.52
CA PRO A 305 3.50 -4.79 28.71
C PRO A 305 4.22 -5.89 29.49
N SER A 306 3.57 -7.04 29.65
CA SER A 306 4.20 -8.25 30.18
C SER A 306 5.03 -8.91 29.07
N GLY A 307 6.32 -8.58 29.00
CA GLY A 307 7.25 -9.10 27.99
C GLY A 307 8.69 -8.60 28.19
N GLY A 308 9.61 -9.10 27.35
CA GLY A 308 11.06 -8.83 27.46
C GLY A 308 11.45 -7.33 27.44
N SER A 309 12.67 -7.03 27.89
CA SER A 309 13.18 -5.66 28.10
C SER A 309 13.01 -4.72 26.90
N LEU A 310 13.09 -5.23 25.67
CA LEU A 310 12.90 -4.46 24.44
C LEU A 310 11.46 -3.92 24.30
N ARG A 311 10.44 -4.72 24.64
CA ARG A 311 9.04 -4.26 24.63
C ARG A 311 8.79 -3.18 25.66
N LEU A 312 9.43 -3.30 26.83
CA LEU A 312 9.35 -2.29 27.87
C LEU A 312 10.01 -0.97 27.42
N LEU A 313 11.17 -1.05 26.77
CA LEU A 313 11.87 0.13 26.24
C LEU A 313 11.05 0.85 25.16
N VAL A 314 10.52 0.11 24.19
CA VAL A 314 9.66 0.67 23.12
C VAL A 314 8.40 1.28 23.73
N TRP A 315 7.77 0.61 24.69
CA TRP A 315 6.62 1.16 25.40
C TRP A 315 6.96 2.45 26.12
N LEU A 316 8.08 2.50 26.86
CA LEU A 316 8.51 3.70 27.58
C LEU A 316 8.76 4.87 26.63
N LEU A 317 9.31 4.61 25.44
CA LEU A 317 9.53 5.62 24.41
C LEU A 317 8.21 6.15 23.85
N VAL A 318 7.24 5.27 23.58
CA VAL A 318 5.92 5.61 23.00
C VAL A 318 4.93 6.14 24.06
N TRP A 319 5.20 5.89 25.35
CA TRP A 319 4.31 6.21 26.46
C TRP A 319 3.91 7.69 26.58
N PRO A 320 4.81 8.69 26.40
CA PRO A 320 4.41 10.10 26.49
C PRO A 320 3.33 10.48 25.46
N GLY A 321 3.47 10.01 24.23
CA GLY A 321 2.48 10.21 23.17
C GLY A 321 1.19 9.46 23.45
N LEU A 322 1.27 8.22 23.95
CA LEU A 322 0.10 7.45 24.38
C LEU A 322 -0.67 8.13 25.52
N LEU A 323 0.03 8.70 26.49
CA LEU A 323 -0.57 9.43 27.60
C LEU A 323 -1.30 10.65 27.07
N LEU A 324 -0.63 11.47 26.26
CA LEU A 324 -1.21 12.68 25.66
C LEU A 324 -2.46 12.35 24.85
N MET A 325 -2.40 11.34 23.99
CA MET A 325 -3.56 10.87 23.23
C MET A 325 -4.67 10.36 24.12
N SER A 326 -4.36 9.59 25.16
CA SER A 326 -5.36 9.07 26.08
C SER A 326 -6.07 10.13 26.91
N LEU A 327 -5.45 11.30 27.11
CA LEU A 327 -6.05 12.45 27.76
C LEU A 327 -6.93 13.26 26.79
N THR A 328 -6.52 13.36 25.52
CA THR A 328 -7.22 14.17 24.51
C THR A 328 -8.32 13.44 23.74
N ILE A 329 -8.22 12.12 23.55
CA ILE A 329 -9.15 11.33 22.74
C ILE A 329 -9.99 10.45 23.68
N PRO A 330 -11.32 10.63 23.75
CA PRO A 330 -12.19 9.74 24.51
C PRO A 330 -12.19 8.35 23.86
N ASP A 331 -12.11 7.28 24.66
CA ASP A 331 -12.06 5.91 24.13
C ASP A 331 -13.48 5.33 23.99
N CYS A 332 -14.01 5.32 22.75
CA CYS A 332 -15.35 4.82 22.42
C CYS A 332 -15.52 3.30 22.61
N ARG A 333 -14.43 2.55 22.85
CA ARG A 333 -14.50 1.11 23.16
C ARG A 333 -15.02 0.85 24.57
N LYS A 334 -14.92 1.84 25.46
CA LYS A 334 -15.48 1.73 26.81
C LYS A 334 -17.01 1.87 26.74
N PRO A 335 -17.79 0.98 27.37
CA PRO A 335 -19.24 0.98 27.25
C PRO A 335 -19.89 2.31 27.70
N ARG A 336 -19.29 3.01 28.67
CA ARG A 336 -19.76 4.33 29.12
C ARG A 336 -19.55 5.46 28.08
N LEU A 337 -18.55 5.32 27.22
CA LEU A 337 -18.15 6.33 26.23
C LEU A 337 -18.52 5.93 24.79
N ARG A 338 -19.25 4.83 24.60
CA ARG A 338 -19.63 4.35 23.26
C ARG A 338 -20.43 5.40 22.47
N MET A 339 -21.27 6.19 23.13
CA MET A 339 -22.03 7.29 22.51
C MET A 339 -21.17 8.51 22.15
N TRP A 340 -19.93 8.60 22.67
CA TRP A 340 -18.97 9.64 22.34
C TRP A 340 -18.13 9.29 21.10
N PHE A 341 -18.55 8.29 20.32
CA PHE A 341 -17.88 7.90 19.08
C PHE A 341 -17.67 9.07 18.09
N PRO A 342 -18.57 10.07 17.92
CA PRO A 342 -18.33 11.17 16.99
C PRO A 342 -17.18 12.07 17.45
N VAL A 343 -17.07 12.30 18.77
CA VAL A 343 -15.98 13.08 19.36
C VAL A 343 -14.66 12.32 19.23
N THR A 344 -14.69 11.00 19.44
CA THR A 344 -13.53 10.11 19.24
C THR A 344 -13.05 10.16 17.80
N PHE A 345 -13.98 10.06 16.85
CA PHE A 345 -13.71 10.12 15.41
C PHE A 345 -13.08 11.47 15.01
N ALA A 346 -13.69 12.59 15.42
CA ALA A 346 -13.18 13.93 15.12
C ALA A 346 -11.79 14.18 15.75
N ALA A 347 -11.60 13.77 17.01
CA ALA A 347 -10.32 13.90 17.70
C ALA A 347 -9.22 13.03 17.06
N ALA A 348 -9.57 11.82 16.60
CA ALA A 348 -8.65 10.94 15.89
C ALA A 348 -8.23 11.54 14.54
N ILE A 349 -9.15 12.12 13.77
CA ILE A 349 -8.82 12.83 12.52
C ILE A 349 -7.89 14.01 12.79
N ALA A 350 -8.16 14.81 13.82
CA ALA A 350 -7.33 15.96 14.17
C ALA A 350 -5.89 15.53 14.54
N TRP A 351 -5.76 14.48 15.36
CA TRP A 351 -4.45 13.93 15.73
C TRP A 351 -3.72 13.30 14.55
N ALA A 352 -4.42 12.52 13.73
CA ALA A 352 -3.82 11.91 12.56
C ALA A 352 -3.32 12.97 11.57
N GLY A 353 -4.07 14.05 11.40
CA GLY A 353 -3.63 15.18 10.60
C GLY A 353 -2.41 15.91 11.17
N LEU A 354 -2.43 16.21 12.48
CA LEU A 354 -1.28 16.83 13.15
C LEU A 354 0.00 15.99 13.04
N LEU A 355 -0.11 14.68 13.23
CA LEU A 355 1.02 13.75 13.13
C LEU A 355 1.49 13.58 11.69
N SER A 356 0.57 13.55 10.72
CA SER A 356 0.89 13.52 9.30
C SER A 356 1.69 14.76 8.90
N TYR A 357 1.23 15.96 9.28
CA TYR A 357 1.96 17.21 9.07
C TYR A 357 3.38 17.16 9.64
N PHE A 358 3.51 16.77 10.92
CA PHE A 358 4.82 16.68 11.56
C PHE A 358 5.71 15.63 10.89
N CYS A 359 5.15 14.51 10.45
CA CYS A 359 5.87 13.46 9.76
C CYS A 359 6.43 13.94 8.42
N VAL A 360 5.57 14.55 7.57
CA VAL A 360 5.99 15.10 6.27
C VAL A 360 7.07 16.16 6.48
N TRP A 361 6.90 17.07 7.45
CA TRP A 361 7.92 18.08 7.78
C TRP A 361 9.28 17.46 8.11
N MET A 362 9.32 16.48 9.03
CA MET A 362 10.57 15.83 9.41
C MET A 362 11.21 15.08 8.24
N VAL A 363 10.40 14.45 7.38
CA VAL A 363 10.87 13.75 6.17
C VAL A 363 11.46 14.73 5.15
N THR A 364 10.82 15.88 4.90
CA THR A 364 11.37 16.93 4.03
C THR A 364 12.70 17.46 4.57
N VAL A 365 12.80 17.71 5.88
CA VAL A 365 14.07 18.14 6.50
C VAL A 365 15.20 17.11 6.32
N ILE A 366 14.87 15.82 6.39
CA ILE A 366 15.81 14.72 6.10
C ILE A 366 16.23 14.77 4.62
N GLY A 367 15.27 14.92 3.70
CA GLY A 367 15.49 15.07 2.27
C GLY A 367 16.46 16.21 1.95
N ASP A 368 16.17 17.41 2.46
CA ASP A 368 17.01 18.62 2.31
C ASP A 368 18.43 18.43 2.84
N THR A 369 18.58 17.65 3.91
CA THR A 369 19.90 17.39 4.52
C THR A 369 20.77 16.54 3.60
N PHE A 370 20.15 15.58 2.90
CA PHE A 370 20.83 14.64 2.01
C PHE A 370 20.77 15.05 0.52
N GLY A 371 20.10 16.15 0.18
CA GLY A 371 19.90 16.57 -1.21
C GLY A 371 18.99 15.61 -2.00
N ILE A 372 18.06 14.96 -1.31
CA ILE A 372 17.15 13.97 -1.88
C ILE A 372 15.82 14.65 -2.21
N PRO A 373 15.34 14.60 -3.46
CA PRO A 373 14.04 15.13 -3.85
C PRO A 373 12.89 14.62 -2.96
N GLU A 374 11.89 15.47 -2.75
CA GLU A 374 10.71 15.13 -1.95
C GLU A 374 9.97 13.90 -2.48
N THR A 375 9.93 13.73 -3.81
CA THR A 375 9.40 12.55 -4.48
C THR A 375 10.03 11.28 -3.91
N ILE A 376 11.36 11.19 -3.88
CA ILE A 376 12.10 10.02 -3.35
C ILE A 376 11.81 9.80 -1.86
N SER A 377 11.77 10.88 -1.08
CA SER A 377 11.47 10.80 0.34
C SER A 377 10.05 10.26 0.61
N GLY A 378 9.10 10.63 -0.26
CA GLY A 378 7.73 10.11 -0.31
C GLY A 378 7.65 8.62 -0.67
N ILE A 379 8.18 8.21 -1.83
CA ILE A 379 8.13 6.80 -2.29
C ILE A 379 8.89 5.81 -1.38
N THR A 380 9.80 6.30 -0.53
CA THR A 380 10.64 5.43 0.32
C THR A 380 10.28 5.51 1.80
N LEU A 381 10.72 6.56 2.50
CA LEU A 381 10.62 6.66 3.96
C LEU A 381 9.18 6.81 4.41
N LEU A 382 8.43 7.70 3.76
CA LEU A 382 7.05 7.97 4.16
C LEU A 382 6.15 6.79 3.81
N ALA A 383 6.26 6.26 2.58
CA ALA A 383 5.54 5.09 2.09
C ALA A 383 5.72 3.83 2.96
N ILE A 384 6.96 3.48 3.31
CA ILE A 384 7.21 2.35 4.21
C ILE A 384 6.55 2.63 5.57
N GLY A 385 6.71 3.85 6.08
CA GLY A 385 6.19 4.27 7.37
C GLY A 385 4.68 4.14 7.53
N THR A 386 3.93 4.69 6.57
CA THR A 386 2.46 4.70 6.58
C THR A 386 1.88 3.29 6.44
N SER A 387 2.53 2.42 5.66
CA SER A 387 2.06 1.05 5.39
C SER A 387 2.61 -0.02 6.35
N MET A 388 3.39 0.36 7.37
CA MET A 388 3.79 -0.56 8.44
C MET A 388 2.62 -1.31 9.12
N PRO A 389 1.48 -0.68 9.41
CA PRO A 389 0.35 -1.38 10.05
C PRO A 389 -0.17 -2.51 9.17
N GLU A 390 -0.35 -2.24 7.87
CA GLU A 390 -0.82 -3.23 6.89
C GLU A 390 0.17 -4.38 6.69
N ALA A 391 1.47 -4.06 6.71
CA ALA A 391 2.55 -5.04 6.62
C ALA A 391 2.51 -6.01 7.82
N ILE A 392 2.33 -5.48 9.04
CA ILE A 392 2.24 -6.29 10.26
C ILE A 392 1.02 -7.20 10.20
N THR A 393 -0.15 -6.66 9.86
CA THR A 393 -1.40 -7.44 9.72
C THR A 393 -1.22 -8.59 8.72
N SER A 394 -0.71 -8.28 7.53
CA SER A 394 -0.56 -9.27 6.47
C SER A 394 0.46 -10.36 6.83
N VAL A 395 1.54 -10.01 7.53
CA VAL A 395 2.51 -10.97 8.07
C VAL A 395 1.89 -11.88 9.13
N ILE A 396 1.09 -11.34 10.06
CA ILE A 396 0.42 -12.13 11.10
C ILE A 396 -0.54 -13.15 10.46
N VAL A 397 -1.37 -12.70 9.52
CA VAL A 397 -2.33 -13.52 8.79
C VAL A 397 -1.62 -14.63 8.01
N ALA A 398 -0.55 -14.29 7.29
CA ALA A 398 0.21 -15.27 6.52
C ALA A 398 0.90 -16.31 7.43
N LYS A 399 1.45 -15.92 8.59
CA LYS A 399 2.06 -16.85 9.56
C LYS A 399 1.08 -17.89 10.10
N ASN A 400 -0.21 -17.56 10.12
CA ASN A 400 -1.29 -18.46 10.50
C ASN A 400 -1.74 -19.39 9.34
N GLY A 401 -1.06 -19.36 8.19
CA GLY A 401 -1.37 -20.19 7.03
C GLY A 401 -2.43 -19.60 6.10
N LEU A 402 -2.87 -18.36 6.35
CA LEU A 402 -3.94 -17.71 5.60
C LEU A 402 -3.39 -16.81 4.49
N GLY A 403 -2.52 -17.36 3.63
CA GLY A 403 -1.79 -16.58 2.61
C GLY A 403 -2.68 -15.86 1.61
N ASN A 404 -3.81 -16.46 1.23
CA ASN A 404 -4.82 -15.83 0.38
C ASN A 404 -5.32 -14.52 0.96
N MET A 405 -5.70 -14.56 2.24
CA MET A 405 -6.23 -13.40 2.94
C MET A 405 -5.16 -12.31 3.08
N ALA A 406 -3.91 -12.70 3.36
CA ALA A 406 -2.80 -11.75 3.44
C ALA A 406 -2.55 -11.03 2.10
N LEU A 407 -2.48 -11.76 0.97
CA LEU A 407 -2.25 -11.14 -0.34
C LEU A 407 -3.45 -10.33 -0.84
N CYS A 408 -4.68 -10.83 -0.65
CA CYS A 408 -5.89 -10.10 -1.02
C CYS A 408 -6.04 -8.81 -0.19
N ASN A 409 -5.62 -8.81 1.08
CA ASN A 409 -5.58 -7.60 1.90
C ASN A 409 -4.61 -6.57 1.30
N LEU A 410 -3.38 -6.98 0.96
CA LEU A 410 -2.37 -6.10 0.36
C LEU A 410 -2.78 -5.55 -1.02
N LEU A 411 -3.51 -6.33 -1.82
CA LEU A 411 -3.99 -5.89 -3.13
C LEU A 411 -5.23 -4.99 -3.01
N GLY A 412 -6.14 -5.32 -2.09
CA GLY A 412 -7.39 -4.58 -1.87
C GLY A 412 -7.17 -3.21 -1.25
N SER A 413 -6.28 -3.08 -0.26
CA SER A 413 -5.94 -1.77 0.34
C SER A 413 -5.34 -0.82 -0.70
N ASN A 414 -4.48 -1.32 -1.58
CA ASN A 414 -3.90 -0.50 -2.65
C ASN A 414 -4.92 0.00 -3.67
N VAL A 415 -6.00 -0.76 -3.94
CA VAL A 415 -7.12 -0.29 -4.78
C VAL A 415 -7.85 0.86 -4.09
N PHE A 416 -8.09 0.73 -2.79
CA PHE A 416 -8.66 1.81 -1.96
C PHE A 416 -7.76 3.05 -1.97
N ASP A 417 -6.45 2.88 -1.81
CA ASP A 417 -5.50 3.98 -1.75
C ASP A 417 -5.43 4.78 -3.04
N ILE A 418 -5.37 4.10 -4.18
CA ILE A 418 -5.33 4.79 -5.47
C ILE A 418 -6.66 5.49 -5.74
N LEU A 419 -7.79 4.79 -5.63
CA LEU A 419 -9.06 5.36 -6.08
C LEU A 419 -9.64 6.37 -5.09
N PHE A 420 -9.54 6.10 -3.79
CA PHE A 420 -10.12 6.95 -2.75
C PHE A 420 -9.08 7.86 -2.09
N CYS A 421 -7.92 7.35 -1.65
CA CYS A 421 -6.92 8.17 -0.95
C CYS A 421 -6.22 9.19 -1.87
N LEU A 422 -6.09 8.94 -3.17
CA LEU A 422 -5.68 9.96 -4.15
C LEU A 422 -6.88 10.69 -4.77
N GLY A 423 -7.85 9.92 -5.30
CA GLY A 423 -8.99 10.48 -6.03
C GLY A 423 -9.86 11.42 -5.17
N GLY A 424 -10.05 11.11 -3.89
CA GLY A 424 -10.81 11.94 -2.96
C GLY A 424 -10.18 13.31 -2.75
N PRO A 425 -8.94 13.40 -2.23
CA PRO A 425 -8.26 14.67 -2.04
C PRO A 425 -8.10 15.47 -3.34
N TRP A 426 -7.77 14.82 -4.46
CA TRP A 426 -7.70 15.48 -5.77
C TRP A 426 -9.02 16.06 -6.20
N PHE A 427 -10.12 15.33 -6.04
CA PHE A 427 -11.46 15.83 -6.35
C PHE A 427 -11.78 17.05 -5.48
N VAL A 428 -11.51 16.99 -4.18
CA VAL A 428 -11.78 18.12 -3.28
C VAL A 428 -10.95 19.35 -3.67
N LYS A 429 -9.64 19.19 -3.89
CA LYS A 429 -8.78 20.31 -4.29
C LYS A 429 -9.18 20.88 -5.65
N ALA A 430 -9.32 20.04 -6.67
CA ALA A 430 -9.67 20.47 -8.03
C ALA A 430 -11.07 21.09 -8.12
N ALA A 431 -12.08 20.51 -7.45
CA ALA A 431 -13.45 20.98 -7.57
C ALA A 431 -13.74 22.24 -6.74
N PHE A 432 -13.14 22.38 -5.56
CA PHE A 432 -13.51 23.43 -4.60
C PHE A 432 -12.43 24.47 -4.31
N PHE A 433 -11.15 24.15 -4.50
CA PHE A 433 -10.03 25.03 -4.09
C PHE A 433 -9.23 25.56 -5.29
N SER A 434 -9.09 24.80 -6.37
CA SER A 434 -8.35 25.20 -7.57
C SER A 434 -9.19 26.07 -8.50
N SER A 435 -8.66 27.23 -8.91
CA SER A 435 -9.31 28.11 -9.90
C SER A 435 -9.28 27.54 -11.33
N GLU A 436 -8.28 26.71 -11.65
CA GLU A 436 -8.14 26.05 -12.96
C GLU A 436 -8.89 24.70 -13.03
N HIS A 437 -9.55 24.31 -11.93
CA HIS A 437 -10.25 23.03 -11.80
C HIS A 437 -9.38 21.78 -12.08
N SER A 438 -8.07 21.90 -11.88
CA SER A 438 -7.08 20.83 -12.00
C SER A 438 -6.07 20.86 -10.84
N VAL A 439 -5.38 19.74 -10.64
CA VAL A 439 -4.20 19.59 -9.79
C VAL A 439 -3.01 19.34 -10.73
N LEU A 440 -2.05 20.25 -10.71
CA LEU A 440 -0.83 20.17 -11.51
C LEU A 440 0.26 19.46 -10.70
N PHE A 441 1.02 18.57 -11.35
CA PHE A 441 2.20 17.95 -10.76
C PHE A 441 3.47 18.60 -11.27
N SER A 442 4.45 18.80 -10.37
CA SER A 442 5.70 19.48 -10.72
C SER A 442 6.73 18.57 -11.38
N SER A 443 6.66 17.25 -11.12
CA SER A 443 7.63 16.28 -11.62
C SER A 443 7.02 15.26 -12.59
N ALA A 444 7.76 14.95 -13.66
CA ALA A 444 7.49 13.79 -14.51
C ALA A 444 7.64 12.45 -13.76
N GLY A 445 8.22 12.48 -12.55
CA GLY A 445 8.41 11.35 -11.65
C GLY A 445 7.13 10.62 -11.25
N VAL A 446 6.01 11.34 -11.13
CA VAL A 446 4.71 10.75 -10.75
C VAL A 446 4.19 9.83 -11.86
N SER A 447 4.16 10.32 -13.10
CA SER A 447 3.79 9.55 -14.29
C SER A 447 4.64 8.28 -14.42
N PHE A 448 5.96 8.44 -14.32
CA PHE A 448 6.89 7.32 -14.37
C PHE A 448 6.65 6.28 -13.27
N SER A 449 6.45 6.74 -12.03
CA SER A 449 6.18 5.87 -10.88
C SER A 449 4.90 5.06 -11.07
N ALA A 450 3.86 5.63 -11.69
CA ALA A 450 2.62 4.92 -12.02
C ALA A 450 2.85 3.81 -13.07
N PHE A 451 3.65 4.06 -14.11
CA PHE A 451 4.01 3.02 -15.09
C PHE A 451 4.83 1.88 -14.48
N VAL A 452 5.77 2.22 -13.58
CA VAL A 452 6.56 1.23 -12.86
C VAL A 452 5.67 0.38 -11.95
N LEU A 453 4.71 0.99 -11.24
CA LEU A 453 3.74 0.25 -10.43
C LEU A 453 2.94 -0.76 -11.29
N LEU A 454 2.43 -0.35 -12.46
CA LEU A 454 1.70 -1.25 -13.37
C LEU A 454 2.58 -2.45 -13.77
N THR A 455 3.84 -2.17 -14.10
CA THR A 455 4.81 -3.20 -14.50
C THR A 455 5.10 -4.17 -13.35
N LEU A 456 5.27 -3.67 -12.12
CA LEU A 456 5.54 -4.50 -10.94
C LEU A 456 4.37 -5.41 -10.58
N VAL A 457 3.12 -4.95 -10.74
CA VAL A 457 1.93 -5.80 -10.53
C VAL A 457 1.92 -6.97 -11.51
N LEU A 458 2.23 -6.70 -12.78
CA LEU A 458 2.31 -7.76 -13.80
C LEU A 458 3.43 -8.75 -13.50
N ILE A 459 4.62 -8.26 -13.11
CA ILE A 459 5.75 -9.12 -12.74
C ILE A 459 5.40 -9.98 -11.53
N LEU A 460 4.80 -9.40 -10.48
CA LEU A 460 4.36 -10.14 -9.30
C LEU A 460 3.37 -11.24 -9.66
N TYR A 461 2.36 -10.93 -10.47
CA TYR A 461 1.38 -11.91 -10.94
C TYR A 461 2.06 -13.07 -11.69
N LEU A 462 2.98 -12.76 -12.60
CA LEU A 462 3.73 -13.76 -13.36
C LEU A 462 4.61 -14.63 -12.44
N PHE A 463 5.22 -14.05 -11.40
CA PHE A 463 5.96 -14.82 -10.39
C PHE A 463 5.02 -15.76 -9.63
N LEU A 464 3.90 -15.28 -9.10
CA LEU A 464 2.95 -16.13 -8.37
C LEU A 464 2.41 -17.27 -9.26
N ALA A 465 2.09 -16.98 -10.52
CA ALA A 465 1.64 -17.98 -11.49
C ALA A 465 2.74 -18.99 -11.86
N GLY A 466 3.97 -18.52 -12.09
CA GLY A 466 5.12 -19.36 -12.46
C GLY A 466 5.56 -20.33 -11.36
N PHE A 467 5.36 -19.96 -10.09
CA PHE A 467 5.63 -20.80 -8.93
C PHE A 467 4.40 -21.59 -8.45
N HIS A 468 3.42 -21.81 -9.34
CA HIS A 468 2.22 -22.63 -9.08
C HIS A 468 1.44 -22.22 -7.82
N TRP A 469 1.35 -20.92 -7.55
CA TRP A 469 0.58 -20.37 -6.42
C TRP A 469 1.05 -20.85 -5.04
N LYS A 470 2.34 -21.15 -4.89
CA LYS A 470 2.92 -21.51 -3.59
C LYS A 470 3.80 -20.39 -3.08
N LEU A 471 3.37 -19.72 -2.01
CA LEU A 471 4.22 -18.73 -1.36
C LEU A 471 5.28 -19.47 -0.54
N ASP A 472 6.48 -19.52 -1.12
CA ASP A 472 7.67 -20.04 -0.50
C ASP A 472 8.70 -18.93 -0.33
N LEU A 473 9.83 -19.31 0.26
CA LEU A 473 10.99 -18.45 0.32
C LEU A 473 11.40 -17.89 -1.05
N ARG A 474 11.38 -18.71 -2.11
CA ARG A 474 11.99 -18.32 -3.39
C ARG A 474 11.26 -17.11 -3.95
N ILE A 475 9.94 -17.12 -3.87
CA ILE A 475 9.11 -15.95 -4.17
C ILE A 475 9.44 -14.80 -3.22
N GLY A 476 9.57 -15.05 -1.92
CA GLY A 476 9.94 -14.03 -0.93
C GLY A 476 11.26 -13.33 -1.24
N LEU A 477 12.29 -14.10 -1.58
CA LEU A 477 13.61 -13.59 -1.95
C LEU A 477 13.57 -12.86 -3.29
N ALA A 478 12.89 -13.42 -4.30
CA ALA A 478 12.72 -12.78 -5.60
C ALA A 478 12.00 -11.43 -5.47
N CYS A 479 10.92 -11.36 -4.70
CA CYS A 479 10.22 -10.11 -4.41
C CYS A 479 11.09 -9.13 -3.62
N SER A 480 11.83 -9.60 -2.62
CA SER A 480 12.73 -8.73 -1.84
C SER A 480 13.84 -8.12 -2.71
N VAL A 481 14.42 -8.89 -3.63
CA VAL A 481 15.40 -8.41 -4.61
C VAL A 481 14.76 -7.44 -5.60
N LEU A 482 13.55 -7.76 -6.09
CA LEU A 482 12.80 -6.88 -7.00
C LEU A 482 12.48 -5.53 -6.34
N TYR A 483 12.06 -5.53 -5.08
CA TYR A 483 11.81 -4.31 -4.31
C TYR A 483 13.07 -3.48 -4.10
N ALA A 484 14.18 -4.13 -3.72
CA ALA A 484 15.47 -3.43 -3.60
C ALA A 484 15.93 -2.82 -4.94
N GLY A 485 15.77 -3.56 -6.04
CA GLY A 485 16.05 -3.07 -7.39
C GLY A 485 15.17 -1.89 -7.79
N TYR A 486 13.87 -1.95 -7.49
CA TYR A 486 12.93 -0.84 -7.70
C TYR A 486 13.37 0.42 -6.96
N ILE A 487 13.71 0.33 -5.66
CA ILE A 487 14.12 1.50 -4.87
C ILE A 487 15.38 2.13 -5.46
N VAL A 488 16.38 1.32 -5.85
CA VAL A 488 17.60 1.82 -6.49
C VAL A 488 17.28 2.52 -7.80
N PHE A 489 16.47 1.89 -8.66
CA PHE A 489 16.10 2.43 -9.96
C PHE A 489 15.28 3.74 -9.84
N ALA A 490 14.32 3.79 -8.92
CA ALA A 490 13.53 4.97 -8.63
C ALA A 490 14.41 6.12 -8.12
N CYS A 491 15.36 5.82 -7.22
CA CYS A 491 16.33 6.81 -6.75
C CYS A 491 17.20 7.35 -7.91
N MET A 492 17.69 6.47 -8.79
CA MET A 492 18.50 6.91 -9.94
C MET A 492 17.70 7.77 -10.92
N TYR A 493 16.43 7.45 -11.15
CA TYR A 493 15.56 8.22 -12.04
C TYR A 493 15.31 9.64 -11.53
N GLU A 494 14.92 9.76 -10.27
CA GLU A 494 14.61 11.05 -9.64
C GLU A 494 15.85 11.93 -9.37
N MET A 495 17.03 11.33 -9.26
CA MET A 495 18.33 12.01 -9.15
C MET A 495 18.89 12.45 -10.52
N ASN A 496 18.07 12.47 -11.57
CA ASN A 496 18.42 12.89 -12.92
C ASN A 496 19.55 12.11 -13.61
N VAL A 497 19.80 10.86 -13.21
CA VAL A 497 20.87 10.05 -13.82
C VAL A 497 20.59 9.74 -15.29
N PHE A 498 19.31 9.59 -15.65
CA PHE A 498 18.87 9.23 -17.01
C PHE A 498 18.39 10.42 -17.86
N GLY A 499 18.46 11.64 -17.32
CA GLY A 499 17.94 12.87 -17.94
C GLY A 499 17.43 13.86 -16.89
N VAL A 500 17.13 15.10 -17.28
CA VAL A 500 16.58 16.10 -16.36
C VAL A 500 15.08 15.80 -16.13
N VAL A 501 14.77 15.15 -15.01
CA VAL A 501 13.43 14.78 -14.54
C VAL A 501 12.93 15.80 -13.50
N ASN A 502 13.80 16.18 -12.57
CA ASN A 502 13.58 17.25 -11.61
C ASN A 502 14.49 18.44 -11.92
N ASN A 503 13.98 19.66 -11.85
CA ASN A 503 14.88 20.81 -11.78
C ASN A 503 15.55 20.77 -10.40
N LEU A 504 16.87 20.51 -10.33
CA LEU A 504 17.57 20.65 -9.06
C LEU A 504 17.36 22.09 -8.59
N ALA A 505 16.72 22.26 -7.44
CA ALA A 505 16.80 23.51 -6.72
C ALA A 505 18.29 23.77 -6.46
N CYS A 506 18.84 24.82 -7.08
CA CYS A 506 20.18 25.29 -6.76
C CYS A 506 20.24 25.53 -5.24
N LEU A 507 21.04 24.74 -4.56
CA LEU A 507 21.39 24.90 -3.13
C LEU A 507 22.14 26.21 -2.88
#